data_AF-A0A4D4K7F1-F1
#
_entry.id   AF-A0A4D4K7F1-F1
#
_cell.length_a   1.000
_cell.length_b   1.000
_cell.length_c   1.000
_cell.angle_alpha   90.00
_cell.angle_beta   90.00
_cell.angle_gamma   90.00
#
_symmetry.space_group_name_H-M   'P 1'
#
loop_
_entity.id
_entity.type
_entity.pdbx_description
1 polymer ?
#
loop_
_entity_poly.entity_id
_entity_poly.type
_entity_poly.pdbx_seq_one_letter_code
_entity_poly.pdbx_strand_id
1 'polypeptide(L)'
;MKKLSARRRHPLAALVVLLFALAVTGGLYAAFSPSEAKADDSSAQSLAIEEGKKLYAVGCASCHGTGGQGTSDGPSLVGVGSAAVDFQVGTGRMPAQQPGAQVPKKKKIYSDADIEQLAAYISSLGAGPVTPTKSQYSPDGADVAKGGELFRTNCAQCHNFAGKGGALTNGKFAPALDGVSAKHLYEAMQTGPQNMPSFPDTVMPEKNKQDIIAYLDTVNSDKSKTPVASSSVGSAR
;
A
#
# COMPACT_ATOMS: atom_id res chain seq x y z
N MET A 1 -53.06 -26.99 -41.09
CA MET A 1 -51.67 -27.50 -40.99
C MET A 1 -50.85 -27.50 -42.31
N LYS A 2 -51.31 -26.87 -43.42
CA LYS A 2 -50.56 -26.88 -44.71
C LYS A 2 -49.59 -25.71 -44.96
N LYS A 3 -49.65 -24.62 -44.17
CA LYS A 3 -48.83 -23.40 -44.41
C LYS A 3 -47.38 -23.49 -43.91
N LEU A 4 -47.05 -24.42 -43.01
CA LEU A 4 -45.70 -24.61 -42.49
C LEU A 4 -44.79 -25.40 -43.46
N SER A 5 -45.37 -26.25 -44.33
CA SER A 5 -44.61 -27.13 -45.24
C SER A 5 -44.08 -26.40 -46.49
N ALA A 6 -44.75 -25.32 -46.94
CA ALA A 6 -44.31 -24.52 -48.08
C ALA A 6 -43.09 -23.64 -47.76
N ARG A 7 -42.95 -23.18 -46.50
CA ARG A 7 -41.80 -22.34 -46.07
C ARG A 7 -40.53 -23.13 -45.77
N ARG A 8 -40.60 -24.46 -45.61
CA ARG A 8 -39.41 -25.33 -45.38
C ARG A 8 -38.46 -25.41 -46.58
N ARG A 9 -38.91 -25.02 -47.79
CA ARG A 9 -38.14 -25.14 -49.04
C ARG A 9 -37.53 -23.81 -49.51
N HIS A 10 -37.66 -22.75 -48.72
CA HIS A 10 -37.15 -21.42 -49.07
C HIS A 10 -35.67 -21.32 -48.67
N PRO A 11 -34.76 -20.85 -49.55
CA PRO A 11 -33.31 -20.84 -49.28
C PRO A 11 -32.92 -20.05 -48.03
N LEU A 12 -33.73 -19.04 -47.66
CA LEU A 12 -33.55 -18.24 -46.44
C LEU A 12 -33.79 -19.02 -45.14
N ALA A 13 -34.53 -20.13 -45.16
CA ALA A 13 -34.77 -20.94 -43.96
C ALA A 13 -33.50 -21.63 -43.46
N ALA A 14 -32.61 -22.04 -44.37
CA ALA A 14 -31.31 -22.61 -44.02
C ALA A 14 -30.38 -21.58 -43.37
N LEU A 15 -30.40 -20.35 -43.86
CA LEU A 15 -29.61 -19.23 -43.33
C LEU A 15 -30.04 -18.85 -41.90
N VAL A 16 -31.36 -18.80 -41.66
CA VAL A 16 -31.90 -18.51 -40.33
C VAL A 16 -31.56 -19.63 -39.33
N VAL A 17 -31.66 -20.90 -39.74
CA VAL A 17 -31.28 -22.04 -38.88
C VAL A 17 -29.78 -22.03 -38.57
N LEU A 18 -28.93 -21.70 -39.56
CA LEU A 18 -27.49 -21.61 -39.37
C LEU A 18 -27.13 -20.48 -38.38
N LEU A 19 -27.71 -19.29 -38.53
CA LEU A 19 -27.48 -18.16 -37.62
C LEU A 19 -27.97 -18.46 -36.20
N PHE A 20 -29.12 -19.13 -36.07
CA PHE A 20 -29.64 -19.54 -34.77
C PHE A 20 -28.73 -20.60 -34.12
N ALA A 21 -28.24 -21.57 -34.89
CA ALA A 21 -27.28 -22.56 -34.42
C ALA A 21 -25.97 -21.90 -33.97
N LEU A 22 -25.42 -20.96 -34.74
CA LEU A 22 -24.21 -20.21 -34.39
C LEU A 22 -24.40 -19.36 -33.13
N ALA A 23 -25.56 -18.72 -32.98
CA ALA A 23 -25.87 -17.92 -31.79
C ALA A 23 -26.01 -18.78 -30.54
N VAL A 24 -26.63 -19.96 -30.65
CA VAL A 24 -26.79 -20.90 -29.54
C VAL A 24 -25.45 -21.51 -29.16
N THR A 25 -24.63 -21.96 -30.13
CA THR A 25 -23.30 -22.51 -29.83
C THR A 25 -22.35 -21.44 -29.29
N GLY A 26 -22.39 -20.22 -29.82
CA GLY A 26 -21.61 -19.08 -29.29
C GLY A 26 -22.04 -18.68 -27.88
N GLY A 27 -23.35 -18.64 -27.61
CA GLY A 27 -23.89 -18.32 -26.28
C GLY A 27 -23.59 -19.40 -25.24
N LEU A 28 -23.69 -20.68 -25.61
CA LEU A 28 -23.30 -21.80 -24.76
C LEU A 28 -21.79 -21.78 -24.48
N TYR A 29 -20.96 -21.54 -25.50
CA TYR A 29 -19.51 -21.45 -25.31
C TYR A 29 -19.14 -20.30 -24.36
N ALA A 30 -19.74 -19.12 -24.51
CA ALA A 30 -19.52 -17.99 -23.60
C ALA A 30 -19.96 -18.28 -22.16
N ALA A 31 -21.04 -19.05 -21.96
CA ALA A 31 -21.53 -19.41 -20.64
C ALA A 31 -20.68 -20.49 -19.93
N PHE A 32 -19.95 -21.31 -20.70
CA PHE A 32 -19.14 -22.42 -20.17
C PHE A 32 -17.62 -22.22 -20.34
N SER A 33 -17.18 -21.12 -20.94
CA SER A 33 -15.76 -20.79 -21.04
C SER A 33 -15.19 -20.52 -19.64
N PRO A 34 -14.06 -21.14 -19.25
CA PRO A 34 -13.35 -20.75 -18.04
C PRO A 34 -12.97 -19.27 -18.17
N SER A 35 -13.25 -18.48 -17.13
CA SER A 35 -12.86 -17.07 -17.08
C SER A 35 -11.33 -16.97 -17.17
N GLU A 36 -10.84 -16.38 -18.25
CA GLU A 36 -9.40 -16.20 -18.56
C GLU A 36 -8.67 -15.34 -17.50
N ALA A 37 -9.41 -14.64 -16.63
CA ALA A 37 -8.88 -13.70 -15.64
C ALA A 37 -8.00 -14.33 -14.53
N LYS A 38 -8.09 -15.64 -14.25
CA LYS A 38 -7.32 -16.27 -13.15
C LYS A 38 -5.96 -16.83 -13.54
N ALA A 39 -5.75 -17.15 -14.82
CA ALA A 39 -4.48 -17.72 -15.26
C ALA A 39 -3.39 -16.62 -15.33
N ASP A 40 -3.76 -15.44 -15.82
CA ASP A 40 -2.85 -14.31 -16.07
C ASP A 40 -2.29 -13.67 -14.77
N ASP A 41 -3.14 -13.54 -13.75
CA ASP A 41 -2.75 -13.00 -12.43
C ASP A 41 -1.69 -13.86 -11.73
N SER A 42 -1.79 -15.19 -11.83
CA SER A 42 -0.83 -16.10 -11.19
C SER A 42 0.54 -16.05 -11.87
N SER A 43 0.58 -15.91 -13.20
CA SER A 43 1.82 -15.73 -13.94
C SER A 43 2.46 -14.38 -13.64
N ALA A 44 1.68 -13.29 -13.61
CA ALA A 44 2.17 -11.97 -13.27
C ALA A 44 2.75 -11.93 -11.85
N GLN A 45 2.06 -12.52 -10.87
CA GLN A 45 2.54 -12.61 -9.49
C GLN A 45 3.82 -13.44 -9.39
N SER A 46 3.90 -14.57 -10.10
CA SER A 46 5.10 -15.42 -10.11
C SER A 46 6.32 -14.69 -10.70
N LEU A 47 6.11 -13.94 -11.80
CA LEU A 47 7.15 -13.12 -12.42
C LEU A 47 7.62 -12.00 -11.48
N ALA A 48 6.70 -11.33 -10.78
CA ALA A 48 7.04 -10.28 -9.82
C ALA A 48 7.89 -10.82 -8.64
N ILE A 49 7.55 -12.02 -8.14
CA ILE A 49 8.32 -12.70 -7.08
C ILE A 49 9.73 -13.07 -7.58
N GLU A 50 9.84 -13.59 -8.80
CA GLU A 50 11.14 -13.96 -9.37
C GLU A 50 12.06 -12.75 -9.55
N GLU A 51 11.53 -11.65 -10.10
CA GLU A 51 12.31 -10.43 -10.30
C GLU A 51 12.66 -9.77 -8.96
N GLY A 52 11.72 -9.75 -8.02
CA GLY A 52 11.95 -9.28 -6.65
C GLY A 52 13.06 -10.07 -5.96
N LYS A 53 13.14 -11.39 -6.18
CA LYS A 53 14.21 -12.24 -5.64
C LYS A 53 15.58 -11.86 -6.19
N LYS A 54 15.69 -11.48 -7.48
CA LYS A 54 16.96 -11.02 -8.08
C LYS A 54 17.42 -9.70 -7.47
N LEU A 55 16.49 -8.74 -7.36
CA LEU A 55 16.76 -7.45 -6.70
C LEU A 55 17.19 -7.65 -5.24
N TYR A 56 16.49 -8.53 -4.51
CA TYR A 56 16.79 -8.88 -3.13
C TYR A 56 18.19 -9.46 -2.95
N ALA A 57 18.59 -10.38 -3.84
CA ALA A 57 19.90 -11.03 -3.80
C ALA A 57 21.05 -10.03 -3.89
N VAL A 58 20.88 -8.94 -4.64
CA VAL A 58 21.90 -7.90 -4.82
C VAL A 58 21.86 -6.84 -3.73
N GLY A 59 20.66 -6.40 -3.33
CA GLY A 59 20.49 -5.21 -2.49
C GLY A 59 20.25 -5.46 -0.99
N CYS A 60 19.87 -6.68 -0.61
CA CYS A 60 19.32 -6.94 0.73
C CYS A 60 19.93 -8.17 1.43
N ALA A 61 20.27 -9.20 0.65
CA ALA A 61 20.66 -10.52 1.18
C ALA A 61 21.92 -10.50 2.07
N SER A 62 22.82 -9.54 1.89
CA SER A 62 24.03 -9.42 2.72
C SER A 62 23.72 -9.17 4.19
N CYS A 63 22.66 -8.42 4.49
CA CYS A 63 22.25 -8.10 5.85
C CYS A 63 21.05 -8.93 6.31
N HIS A 64 20.14 -9.28 5.41
CA HIS A 64 18.90 -9.99 5.75
C HIS A 64 18.96 -11.50 5.47
N GLY A 65 20.11 -12.01 5.01
CA GLY A 65 20.30 -13.42 4.65
C GLY A 65 19.71 -13.76 3.28
N THR A 66 20.18 -14.83 2.66
CA THR A 66 19.77 -15.21 1.29
C THR A 66 18.28 -15.55 1.14
N GLY A 67 17.62 -15.97 2.21
CA GLY A 67 16.19 -16.28 2.27
C GLY A 67 15.38 -15.36 3.18
N GLY A 68 15.92 -14.20 3.58
CA GLY A 68 15.22 -13.25 4.47
C GLY A 68 15.20 -13.66 5.94
N GLN A 69 15.93 -14.69 6.34
CA GLN A 69 15.97 -15.21 7.71
C GLN A 69 16.67 -14.28 8.73
N GLY A 70 17.34 -13.23 8.26
CA GLY A 70 18.15 -12.31 9.07
C GLY A 70 19.57 -12.81 9.33
N THR A 71 20.44 -11.89 9.73
CA THR A 71 21.81 -12.14 10.19
C THR A 71 22.11 -11.29 11.43
N SER A 72 23.38 -11.22 11.87
CA SER A 72 23.81 -10.22 12.86
C SER A 72 23.65 -8.78 12.39
N ASP A 73 23.66 -8.56 11.07
CA ASP A 73 23.74 -7.24 10.45
C ASP A 73 22.35 -6.71 10.04
N GLY A 74 21.32 -7.57 10.06
CA GLY A 74 19.96 -7.20 9.72
C GLY A 74 18.94 -8.20 10.27
N PRO A 75 17.75 -7.72 10.69
CA PRO A 75 16.71 -8.60 11.22
C PRO A 75 16.12 -9.51 10.15
N SER A 76 15.37 -10.52 10.59
CA SER A 76 14.54 -11.32 9.68
C SER A 76 13.50 -10.43 8.98
N LEU A 77 13.26 -10.73 7.70
CA LEU A 77 12.20 -10.16 6.88
C LEU A 77 11.02 -11.11 6.70
N VAL A 78 11.10 -12.32 7.26
CA VAL A 78 9.97 -13.27 7.22
C VAL A 78 8.81 -12.69 8.03
N GLY A 79 7.66 -12.51 7.37
CA GLY A 79 6.42 -12.03 8.00
C GLY A 79 6.32 -10.52 8.22
N VAL A 80 7.30 -9.71 7.76
CA VAL A 80 7.18 -8.24 7.84
C VAL A 80 6.14 -7.69 6.87
N GLY A 81 5.84 -8.43 5.79
CA GLY A 81 4.80 -8.09 4.81
C GLY A 81 5.22 -7.07 3.76
N SER A 82 4.42 -6.96 2.69
CA SER A 82 4.67 -6.05 1.56
C SER A 82 4.55 -4.57 1.94
N ALA A 83 3.66 -4.22 2.88
CA ALA A 83 3.51 -2.84 3.36
C ALA A 83 4.79 -2.31 4.01
N ALA A 84 5.52 -3.15 4.75
CA ALA A 84 6.76 -2.74 5.40
C ALA A 84 7.86 -2.48 4.36
N VAL A 85 7.93 -3.29 3.30
CA VAL A 85 8.89 -3.11 2.21
C VAL A 85 8.57 -1.85 1.43
N ASP A 86 7.32 -1.65 1.04
CA ASP A 86 6.87 -0.45 0.33
C ASP A 86 7.21 0.81 1.12
N PHE A 87 6.88 0.84 2.41
CA PHE A 87 7.21 1.97 3.27
C PHE A 87 8.72 2.18 3.41
N GLN A 88 9.50 1.16 3.77
CA GLN A 88 10.92 1.33 4.08
C GLN A 88 11.72 1.67 2.81
N VAL A 89 11.45 1.00 1.69
CA VAL A 89 12.18 1.21 0.44
C VAL A 89 11.63 2.43 -0.33
N GLY A 90 10.31 2.61 -0.36
CA GLY A 90 9.63 3.74 -1.01
C GLY A 90 9.90 5.08 -0.36
N THR A 91 10.07 5.11 0.98
CA THR A 91 10.58 6.30 1.67
C THR A 91 12.11 6.43 1.60
N GLY A 92 12.79 5.46 1.00
CA GLY A 92 14.24 5.44 0.84
C GLY A 92 15.02 5.07 2.09
N ARG A 93 14.38 4.78 3.23
CA ARG A 93 15.09 4.37 4.46
C ARG A 93 15.92 3.10 4.22
N MET A 94 15.33 2.13 3.55
CA MET A 94 16.03 0.92 3.11
C MET A 94 16.39 1.01 1.62
N PRO A 95 17.54 0.43 1.21
CA PRO A 95 18.58 -0.19 2.04
C PRO A 95 19.32 0.84 2.91
N ALA A 96 19.58 0.54 4.18
CA ALA A 96 20.26 1.47 5.09
C ALA A 96 21.73 1.65 4.67
N GLN A 97 22.26 2.89 4.73
CA GLN A 97 23.68 3.13 4.44
C GLN A 97 24.60 2.77 5.62
N GLN A 98 24.12 3.00 6.84
CA GLN A 98 24.85 2.70 8.07
C GLN A 98 23.86 2.37 9.20
N PRO A 99 24.22 1.46 10.10
CA PRO A 99 23.48 1.26 11.35
C PRO A 99 23.49 2.54 12.19
N GLY A 100 22.45 2.73 12.99
CA GLY A 100 22.35 3.87 13.89
C GLY A 100 21.11 3.78 14.76
N ALA A 101 20.90 4.78 15.61
CA ALA A 101 19.73 4.83 16.51
C ALA A 101 18.39 4.74 15.75
N GLN A 102 18.37 5.27 14.52
CA GLN A 102 17.23 5.23 13.59
C GLN A 102 17.72 5.47 12.17
N VAL A 103 17.11 4.81 11.19
CA VAL A 103 17.46 4.98 9.78
C VAL A 103 16.73 6.20 9.20
N PRO A 104 17.46 7.24 8.74
CA PRO A 104 16.83 8.45 8.23
C PRO A 104 16.21 8.22 6.84
N LYS A 105 15.25 9.07 6.48
CA LYS A 105 14.75 9.19 5.10
C LYS A 105 15.92 9.65 4.20
N LYS A 106 16.07 9.03 3.04
CA LYS A 106 16.99 9.47 1.98
C LYS A 106 16.30 9.41 0.63
N LYS A 107 17.02 9.79 -0.43
CA LYS A 107 16.52 9.66 -1.80
C LYS A 107 16.26 8.18 -2.10
N LYS A 108 15.04 7.88 -2.56
CA LYS A 108 14.65 6.56 -3.09
C LYS A 108 15.57 6.19 -4.26
N ILE A 109 16.11 4.97 -4.24
CA ILE A 109 17.03 4.47 -5.27
C ILE A 109 16.40 3.41 -6.19
N TYR A 110 15.30 2.79 -5.75
CA TYR A 110 14.53 1.82 -6.51
C TYR A 110 13.34 2.49 -7.19
N SER A 111 12.94 2.01 -8.36
CA SER A 111 11.68 2.43 -8.99
C SER A 111 10.47 1.88 -8.22
N ASP A 112 9.28 2.41 -8.50
CA ASP A 112 8.06 1.87 -7.87
C ASP A 112 7.78 0.41 -8.30
N ALA A 113 8.13 0.05 -9.54
CA ALA A 113 8.03 -1.33 -10.03
C ALA A 113 9.01 -2.27 -9.29
N ASP A 114 10.25 -1.84 -9.07
CA ASP A 114 11.23 -2.62 -8.31
C ASP A 114 10.76 -2.84 -6.86
N ILE A 115 10.14 -1.82 -6.26
CA ILE A 115 9.62 -1.89 -4.89
C ILE A 115 8.46 -2.88 -4.81
N GLU A 116 7.54 -2.85 -5.78
CA GLU A 116 6.43 -3.79 -5.85
C GLU A 116 6.93 -5.23 -6.00
N GLN A 117 7.94 -5.46 -6.83
CA GLN A 117 8.57 -6.78 -7.00
C GLN A 117 9.27 -7.24 -5.72
N LEU A 118 10.07 -6.37 -5.07
CA LEU A 118 10.68 -6.65 -3.78
C LEU A 118 9.63 -6.98 -2.71
N ALA A 119 8.55 -6.21 -2.66
CA ALA A 119 7.47 -6.41 -1.71
C ALA A 119 6.71 -7.72 -1.96
N ALA A 120 6.49 -8.10 -3.23
CA ALA A 120 5.93 -9.38 -3.61
C ALA A 120 6.82 -10.56 -3.17
N TYR A 121 8.14 -10.46 -3.42
CA TYR A 121 9.09 -11.49 -2.97
C TYR A 121 9.08 -11.64 -1.45
N ILE A 122 9.20 -10.55 -0.68
CA ILE A 122 9.19 -10.62 0.79
C ILE A 122 7.86 -11.16 1.32
N SER A 123 6.73 -10.78 0.72
CA SER A 123 5.43 -11.32 1.10
C SER A 123 5.28 -12.83 0.80
N SER A 124 6.07 -13.37 -0.14
CA SER A 124 6.11 -14.82 -0.40
C SER A 124 6.87 -15.61 0.67
N LEU A 125 7.72 -14.96 1.45
CA LEU A 125 8.50 -15.61 2.51
C LEU A 125 7.68 -15.89 3.78
N GLY A 126 6.60 -15.14 4.01
CA GLY A 126 5.72 -15.34 5.15
C GLY A 126 4.57 -14.32 5.20
N ALA A 127 3.49 -14.69 5.89
CA ALA A 127 2.33 -13.81 6.06
C ALA A 127 2.68 -12.58 6.90
N GLY A 128 2.28 -11.41 6.43
CA GLY A 128 2.49 -10.13 7.10
C GLY A 128 1.55 -9.06 6.55
N PRO A 129 1.62 -7.83 7.08
CA PRO A 129 0.78 -6.73 6.60
C PRO A 129 1.00 -6.45 5.10
N VAL A 130 -0.11 -6.38 4.36
CA VAL A 130 -0.09 -6.17 2.91
C VAL A 130 -0.17 -4.69 2.55
N THR A 131 0.47 -4.31 1.45
CA THR A 131 0.38 -2.97 0.86
C THR A 131 -1.10 -2.59 0.66
N PRO A 132 -1.56 -1.44 1.19
CA PRO A 132 -2.97 -1.06 1.11
C PRO A 132 -3.35 -0.64 -0.30
N THR A 133 -4.59 -0.97 -0.69
CA THR A 133 -5.16 -0.49 -1.95
C THR A 133 -5.56 0.98 -1.86
N LYS A 134 -5.76 1.63 -3.02
CA LYS A 134 -6.05 3.07 -3.09
C LYS A 134 -7.29 3.50 -2.30
N SER A 135 -8.32 2.65 -2.25
CA SER A 135 -9.52 2.95 -1.46
C SER A 135 -9.24 2.99 0.04
N GLN A 136 -8.31 2.17 0.53
CA GLN A 136 -8.08 2.04 1.98
C GLN A 136 -7.38 3.26 2.57
N TYR A 137 -6.53 3.94 1.79
CA TYR A 137 -5.86 5.16 2.24
C TYR A 137 -6.48 6.45 1.68
N SER A 138 -7.57 6.38 0.92
CA SER A 138 -8.24 7.59 0.44
C SER A 138 -8.90 8.34 1.59
N PRO A 139 -8.74 9.67 1.70
CA PRO A 139 -9.45 10.47 2.71
C PRO A 139 -10.93 10.73 2.34
N ASP A 140 -11.43 10.18 1.23
CA ASP A 140 -12.82 10.38 0.80
C ASP A 140 -13.81 9.83 1.84
N GLY A 141 -14.71 10.68 2.32
CA GLY A 141 -15.68 10.31 3.37
C GLY A 141 -15.07 10.18 4.77
N ALA A 142 -13.83 10.64 4.97
CA ALA A 142 -13.19 10.67 6.27
C ALA A 142 -13.76 11.78 7.19
N ASP A 143 -13.77 11.50 8.49
CA ASP A 143 -14.14 12.45 9.54
C ASP A 143 -12.86 13.07 10.13
N VAL A 144 -12.56 14.30 9.71
CA VAL A 144 -11.39 15.07 10.16
C VAL A 144 -11.42 15.33 11.67
N ALA A 145 -12.60 15.54 12.26
CA ALA A 145 -12.72 15.81 13.69
C ALA A 145 -12.38 14.54 14.49
N LYS A 146 -12.91 13.38 14.06
CA LYS A 146 -12.56 12.09 14.67
C LYS A 146 -11.08 11.75 14.47
N GLY A 147 -10.55 12.03 13.28
CA GLY A 147 -9.13 11.86 12.97
C GLY A 147 -8.23 12.66 13.90
N GLY A 148 -8.59 13.90 14.18
CA GLY A 148 -7.87 14.75 15.12
C GLY A 148 -7.93 14.24 16.55
N GLU A 149 -9.06 13.72 17.01
CA GLU A 149 -9.17 13.06 18.32
C GLU A 149 -8.22 11.86 18.40
N LEU A 150 -8.33 10.94 17.44
CA LEU A 150 -7.52 9.72 17.38
C LEU A 150 -6.02 10.03 17.31
N PHE A 151 -5.62 11.02 16.50
CA PHE A 151 -4.23 11.41 16.37
C PHE A 151 -3.68 12.00 17.68
N ARG A 152 -4.47 12.85 18.37
CA ARG A 152 -4.05 13.44 19.65
C ARG A 152 -3.89 12.39 20.75
N THR A 153 -4.75 11.38 20.79
CA THR A 153 -4.69 10.33 21.80
C THR A 153 -3.59 9.31 21.53
N ASN A 154 -3.30 9.00 20.25
CA ASN A 154 -2.42 7.87 19.90
C ASN A 154 -1.05 8.29 19.35
N CYS A 155 -0.92 9.47 18.73
CA CYS A 155 0.25 9.81 17.90
C CYS A 155 0.97 11.08 18.38
N ALA A 156 0.23 12.06 18.88
CA ALA A 156 0.75 13.41 19.20
C ALA A 156 1.82 13.42 20.30
N GLN A 157 1.84 12.39 21.17
CA GLN A 157 2.87 12.23 22.19
C GLN A 157 4.28 12.14 21.59
N CYS A 158 4.41 11.60 20.38
CA CYS A 158 5.67 11.52 19.66
C CYS A 158 5.73 12.53 18.51
N HIS A 159 4.67 12.63 17.71
CA HIS A 159 4.68 13.41 16.46
C HIS A 159 4.24 14.87 16.62
N ASN A 160 4.02 15.36 17.84
CA ASN A 160 3.40 16.66 18.12
C ASN A 160 1.93 16.75 17.63
N PHE A 161 1.13 17.67 18.16
CA PHE A 161 -0.30 17.84 17.82
C PHE A 161 -0.57 18.06 16.32
N ALA A 162 0.33 18.75 15.62
CA ALA A 162 0.22 19.02 14.19
C ALA A 162 1.07 18.08 13.32
N GLY A 163 1.59 16.98 13.88
CA GLY A 163 2.42 16.03 13.12
C GLY A 163 3.80 16.58 12.75
N LYS A 164 4.34 17.57 13.47
CA LYS A 164 5.66 18.17 13.17
C LYS A 164 6.86 17.36 13.69
N GLY A 165 6.61 16.24 14.35
CA GLY A 165 7.65 15.40 14.91
C GLY A 165 8.19 15.93 16.25
N GLY A 166 9.24 15.27 16.74
CA GLY A 166 9.85 15.58 18.03
C GLY A 166 11.05 14.70 18.32
N ALA A 167 11.94 15.18 19.20
CA ALA A 167 13.05 14.37 19.69
C ALA A 167 12.55 13.26 20.62
N LEU A 168 13.16 12.07 20.52
CA LEU A 168 12.93 10.93 21.40
C LEU A 168 14.23 10.60 22.15
N THR A 169 14.17 9.62 23.04
CA THR A 169 15.34 9.18 23.81
C THR A 169 16.38 8.48 22.93
N ASN A 170 17.64 8.45 23.38
CA ASN A 170 18.74 7.72 22.74
C ASN A 170 19.00 8.12 21.27
N GLY A 171 18.88 9.41 20.94
CA GLY A 171 19.19 9.94 19.60
C GLY A 171 18.14 9.59 18.53
N LYS A 172 16.99 9.06 18.93
CA LYS A 172 15.84 8.77 18.05
C LYS A 172 14.97 10.02 17.91
N PHE A 173 14.12 10.04 16.89
CA PHE A 173 13.14 11.11 16.69
C PHE A 173 11.87 10.60 16.01
N ALA A 174 10.76 11.26 16.28
CA ALA A 174 9.56 11.15 15.48
C ALA A 174 9.69 12.12 14.31
N PRO A 175 9.65 11.65 13.04
CA PRO A 175 9.72 12.53 11.89
C PRO A 175 8.47 13.42 11.79
N ALA A 176 8.63 14.55 11.12
CA ALA A 176 7.50 15.34 10.66
C ALA A 176 6.70 14.55 9.60
N LEU A 177 5.38 14.74 9.60
CA LEU A 177 4.42 14.01 8.78
C LEU A 177 3.91 14.84 7.59
N ASP A 178 4.39 16.07 7.42
CA ASP A 178 4.10 16.88 6.25
C ASP A 178 4.78 16.31 5.00
N GLY A 179 4.07 16.36 3.86
CA GLY A 179 4.56 15.84 2.58
C GLY A 179 4.74 14.32 2.53
N VAL A 180 4.19 13.58 3.49
CA VAL A 180 4.13 12.11 3.45
C VAL A 180 2.85 11.70 2.70
N SER A 181 2.96 10.76 1.76
CA SER A 181 1.80 10.27 1.02
C SER A 181 0.82 9.52 1.93
N ALA A 182 -0.47 9.59 1.62
CA ALA A 182 -1.51 8.87 2.35
C ALA A 182 -1.23 7.35 2.45
N LYS A 183 -0.74 6.74 1.37
CA LYS A 183 -0.28 5.35 1.34
C LYS A 183 0.79 5.07 2.42
N HIS A 184 1.86 5.85 2.45
CA HIS A 184 2.92 5.67 3.44
C HIS A 184 2.47 5.99 4.87
N LEU A 185 1.52 6.91 5.07
CA LEU A 185 0.91 7.14 6.40
C LEU A 185 0.13 5.91 6.86
N TYR A 186 -0.66 5.31 5.98
CA TYR A 186 -1.39 4.07 6.28
C TYR A 186 -0.43 2.93 6.63
N GLU A 187 0.60 2.73 5.82
CA GLU A 187 1.61 1.68 6.04
C GLU A 187 2.42 1.92 7.31
N ALA A 188 2.77 3.17 7.64
CA ALA A 188 3.44 3.50 8.89
C ALA A 188 2.59 3.11 10.10
N MET A 189 1.29 3.45 10.09
CA MET A 189 0.36 3.02 11.14
C MET A 189 0.27 1.50 11.18
N GLN A 190 0.11 0.84 10.04
CA GLN A 190 -0.07 -0.61 9.97
C GLN A 190 1.16 -1.41 10.41
N THR A 191 2.37 -0.95 10.10
CA THR A 191 3.61 -1.72 10.28
C THR A 191 4.43 -1.31 11.50
N GLY A 192 4.26 -0.09 12.00
CA GLY A 192 5.04 0.44 13.12
C GLY A 192 6.54 0.53 12.78
N PRO A 193 6.95 1.45 11.89
CA PRO A 193 8.33 1.50 11.43
C PRO A 193 9.29 1.94 12.56
N GLN A 194 10.38 1.18 12.69
CA GLN A 194 11.47 1.44 13.64
C GLN A 194 11.01 1.45 15.10
N ASN A 195 10.83 2.64 15.70
CA ASN A 195 10.43 2.79 17.11
C ASN A 195 8.97 3.18 17.27
N MET A 196 8.24 3.32 16.15
CA MET A 196 6.82 3.59 16.16
C MET A 196 6.05 2.30 16.47
N PRO A 197 5.11 2.28 17.42
CA PRO A 197 4.27 1.10 17.64
C PRO A 197 3.40 0.82 16.41
N SER A 198 3.05 -0.45 16.20
CA SER A 198 2.14 -0.85 15.13
C SER A 198 0.68 -0.72 15.56
N PHE A 199 -0.15 -0.26 14.63
CA PHE A 199 -1.59 -0.08 14.74
C PHE A 199 -2.25 -0.87 13.59
N PRO A 200 -2.29 -2.21 13.68
CA PRO A 200 -2.95 -3.04 12.68
C PRO A 200 -4.45 -2.76 12.66
N ASP A 201 -5.15 -3.18 11.60
CA ASP A 201 -6.60 -2.95 11.45
C ASP A 201 -7.45 -3.50 12.61
N THR A 202 -6.93 -4.46 13.37
CA THR A 202 -7.56 -4.99 14.59
C THR A 202 -7.52 -4.01 15.77
N VAL A 203 -6.56 -3.08 15.79
CA VAL A 203 -6.38 -2.05 16.82
C VAL A 203 -6.88 -0.70 16.33
N MET A 204 -6.58 -0.37 15.08
CA MET A 204 -6.96 0.87 14.42
C MET A 204 -7.57 0.52 13.06
N PRO A 205 -8.91 0.34 13.00
CA PRO A 205 -9.61 -0.01 11.78
C PRO A 205 -9.30 0.95 10.63
N GLU A 206 -9.44 0.46 9.40
CA GLU A 206 -9.20 1.21 8.16
C GLU A 206 -9.82 2.61 8.19
N LYS A 207 -11.09 2.72 8.60
CA LYS A 207 -11.79 4.00 8.71
C LYS A 207 -11.10 4.99 9.67
N ASN A 208 -10.59 4.50 10.79
CA ASN A 208 -9.85 5.34 11.75
C ASN A 208 -8.52 5.82 11.16
N LYS A 209 -7.86 4.99 10.36
CA LYS A 209 -6.64 5.38 9.63
C LYS A 209 -6.94 6.45 8.59
N GLN A 210 -8.01 6.30 7.81
CA GLN A 210 -8.49 7.30 6.85
C GLN A 210 -8.77 8.64 7.54
N ASP A 211 -9.43 8.60 8.71
CA ASP A 211 -9.73 9.80 9.50
C ASP A 211 -8.45 10.51 9.96
N ILE A 212 -7.46 9.77 10.46
CA ILE A 212 -6.15 10.32 10.84
C ILE A 212 -5.42 10.92 9.63
N ILE A 213 -5.44 10.24 8.48
CA ILE A 213 -4.83 10.73 7.23
C ILE A 213 -5.51 12.04 6.80
N ALA A 214 -6.83 12.12 6.84
CA ALA A 214 -7.58 13.34 6.49
C ALA A 214 -7.31 14.49 7.46
N TYR A 215 -7.15 14.20 8.75
CA TYR A 215 -6.70 15.18 9.74
C TYR A 215 -5.30 15.72 9.42
N LEU A 216 -4.34 14.82 9.16
CA LEU A 216 -2.97 15.20 8.81
C LEU A 216 -2.91 16.02 7.52
N ASP A 217 -3.71 15.68 6.52
CA ASP A 217 -3.83 16.46 5.29
C ASP A 217 -4.36 17.87 5.58
N THR A 218 -5.39 17.97 6.44
CA THR A 218 -5.99 19.26 6.82
C THR A 218 -5.00 20.17 7.57
N VAL A 219 -4.27 19.65 8.56
CA VAL A 219 -3.34 20.46 9.38
C VAL A 219 -2.01 20.75 8.70
N ASN A 220 -1.66 20.02 7.64
CA ASN A 220 -0.46 20.26 6.85
C ASN A 220 -0.72 20.98 5.52
N SER A 221 -1.98 21.08 5.10
CA SER A 221 -2.39 21.87 3.94
C SER A 221 -2.18 23.37 4.19
N ASP A 222 -1.78 24.09 3.14
CA ASP A 222 -1.57 25.55 3.17
C ASP A 222 -2.80 26.36 3.63
N LYS A 223 -4.01 25.79 3.51
CA LYS A 223 -5.27 26.38 3.96
C LYS A 223 -5.41 26.48 5.49
N SER A 224 -4.59 25.77 6.25
CA SER A 224 -4.58 25.82 7.73
C SER A 224 -3.76 26.97 8.32
N LYS A 225 -3.07 27.75 7.47
CA LYS A 225 -2.29 28.94 7.88
C LYS A 225 -3.22 30.09 8.26
N THR A 226 -3.96 29.96 9.36
CA THR A 226 -4.47 31.12 10.09
C THR A 226 -3.27 31.78 10.79
N PRO A 227 -3.03 33.10 10.64
CA PRO A 227 -1.87 33.75 11.23
C PRO A 227 -2.08 33.85 12.75
N VAL A 228 -1.59 32.88 13.51
CA VAL A 228 -1.43 33.06 14.95
C VAL A 228 -0.26 34.02 15.12
N ALA A 229 -0.58 35.24 15.55
CA ALA A 229 0.36 36.32 15.81
C ALA A 229 1.55 35.80 16.64
N SER A 230 2.75 35.89 16.07
CA SER A 230 4.01 35.76 16.78
C SER A 230 4.05 36.86 17.85
N SER A 231 3.66 36.50 19.07
CA SER A 231 3.86 37.35 20.24
C SER A 231 5.31 37.17 20.64
N SER A 232 6.16 38.08 20.15
CA SER A 232 7.53 38.24 20.58
C SER A 232 7.55 38.48 22.09
N VAL A 233 7.95 37.49 22.87
CA VAL A 233 8.33 37.70 24.26
C VAL A 233 9.63 38.48 24.25
N GLY A 234 9.54 39.76 24.61
CA GLY A 234 10.65 40.67 24.75
C GLY A 234 11.63 40.19 25.82
N SER A 235 12.91 40.19 25.46
CA SER A 235 14.01 40.08 26.41
C SER A 235 14.04 41.35 27.26
N ALA A 236 13.62 41.25 28.52
CA ALA A 236 13.92 42.26 29.53
C ALA A 236 15.36 42.04 30.05
N ARG A 237 16.01 43.18 30.26
CA ARG A 237 17.40 43.44 30.65
C ARG A 237 17.91 42.65 31.84
#